data_AF-A0A965RR62-F1
#
_entry.id   AF-A0A965RR62-F1
#
_cell.length_a   1.000
_cell.length_b   1.000
_cell.length_c   1.000
_cell.angle_alpha   90.00
_cell.angle_beta   90.00
_cell.angle_gamma   90.00
#
_symmetry.space_group_name_H-M   'P 1'
#
loop_
_entity.id
_entity.type
_entity.pdbx_description
1 polymer ?
#
loop_
_entity_poly.entity_id
_entity_poly.type
_entity_poly.pdbx_seq_one_letter_code
_entity_poly.pdbx_strand_id
1 'polypeptide(L)'
;MKFWVFHSIAVAILALTPRAHAESFRQQNLPAICKSLFPKLIPTENRPLSTQENRDLFSFASLPANQFEKELSRLSSREKRGLLEKLMLLRWQVPNLPEEHIPSELKPATNEILSIYPRANNLLSQKPEVQDKLTRGILKKRIGSAAEAVASHLGRTATPQEHKEMFKLFLEHLDYHDQSWHHQAQLDSLIDLASGIQTRKISEQIQKSSRKDFNDSHQGEETYSFAGPELLLTPYSEILNLFHSMRLKPGDKVVDLGAGFGRLGLALATRYPELSITGYEIVKDRIAEGARVAKEWQLNDRVHLLEQNLADPDFKPEPADVYYAFNPVSGQTFDKILEDLRTVGLSSGKRFRFIVFGPSPFYKTDAQPWLREIKGEGIPEGEELKIYEFVPEKASHTVIVDPGTITNPFQLRPSQELSHYPKTQSMAPSHLELLKDHLSASNKLFSNNASFLSPNYLAAWASGWPMEISRHGNLILISSQKTGEEGKESFVEPLGGSPDEKAELIRKIIEDKKQKGIKAEFSFVSEPVHKLLLAHEKISTSEAPDYFDFIYPAENLAKLDKTKKLRDRGNQARSFEQCIPKHMWN
;
A
#
# COMPACT_ATOMS: atom_id res chain seq x y z
N MET A 1 18.48 -38.16 -8.74
CA MET A 1 19.94 -38.44 -8.77
C MET A 1 20.80 -37.23 -9.14
N LYS A 2 20.53 -36.49 -10.23
CA LYS A 2 21.35 -35.32 -10.65
C LYS A 2 21.39 -34.16 -9.64
N PHE A 3 20.28 -33.88 -8.94
CA PHE A 3 20.21 -32.83 -7.92
C PHE A 3 21.09 -33.12 -6.69
N TRP A 4 21.09 -34.38 -6.21
CA TRP A 4 21.87 -34.79 -5.04
C TRP A 4 23.38 -34.75 -5.29
N VAL A 5 23.84 -35.20 -6.46
CA VAL A 5 25.25 -35.13 -6.85
C VAL A 5 25.72 -33.67 -6.95
N PHE A 6 24.87 -32.77 -7.46
CA PHE A 6 25.21 -31.36 -7.58
C PHE A 6 25.21 -30.62 -6.24
N HIS A 7 24.24 -30.91 -5.37
CA HIS A 7 24.21 -30.38 -4.01
C HIS A 7 25.49 -30.76 -3.26
N SER A 8 25.93 -32.02 -3.36
CA SER A 8 27.20 -32.47 -2.76
C SER A 8 28.43 -31.78 -3.34
N ILE A 9 28.47 -31.49 -4.66
CA ILE A 9 29.59 -30.77 -5.29
C ILE A 9 29.61 -29.29 -4.88
N ALA A 10 28.45 -28.62 -4.87
CA ALA A 10 28.36 -27.21 -4.46
C ALA A 10 28.72 -27.03 -2.98
N VAL A 11 28.27 -27.94 -2.11
CA VAL A 11 28.64 -27.97 -0.69
C VAL A 11 30.14 -28.25 -0.52
N ALA A 12 30.72 -29.17 -1.29
CA ALA A 12 32.15 -29.45 -1.24
C ALA A 12 33.00 -28.25 -1.71
N ILE A 13 32.60 -27.56 -2.78
CA ILE A 13 33.29 -26.36 -3.27
C ILE A 13 33.22 -25.25 -2.22
N LEU A 14 32.06 -24.99 -1.63
CA LEU A 14 31.86 -23.97 -0.60
C LEU A 14 32.56 -24.30 0.73
N ALA A 15 32.72 -25.59 1.06
CA ALA A 15 33.42 -26.03 2.27
C ALA A 15 34.96 -25.94 2.13
N LEU A 16 35.48 -25.98 0.90
CA LEU A 16 36.92 -26.02 0.61
C LEU A 16 37.48 -24.68 0.08
N THR A 17 36.65 -23.68 -0.20
CA THR A 17 37.13 -22.35 -0.61
C THR A 17 37.27 -21.40 0.59
N PRO A 18 38.35 -20.60 0.67
CA PRO A 18 38.47 -19.52 1.65
C PRO A 18 37.24 -18.59 1.57
N ARG A 19 36.74 -18.14 2.73
CA ARG A 19 35.45 -17.43 2.87
C ARG A 19 35.24 -16.28 1.86
N ALA A 20 36.27 -15.47 1.61
CA ALA A 20 36.21 -14.37 0.64
C ALA A 20 35.97 -14.84 -0.82
N HIS A 21 36.50 -16.01 -1.19
CA HIS A 21 36.29 -16.61 -2.52
C HIS A 21 34.94 -17.34 -2.60
N ALA A 22 34.45 -17.91 -1.50
CA ALA A 22 33.11 -18.50 -1.44
C ALA A 22 32.01 -17.44 -1.61
N GLU A 23 32.21 -16.24 -1.07
CA GLU A 23 31.31 -15.09 -1.28
C GLU A 23 31.35 -14.57 -2.71
N SER A 24 32.55 -14.36 -3.28
CA SER A 24 32.69 -13.96 -4.69
C SER A 24 32.09 -15.03 -5.64
N PHE A 25 32.32 -16.31 -5.36
CA PHE A 25 31.71 -17.41 -6.12
C PHE A 25 30.18 -17.41 -5.97
N ARG A 26 29.63 -17.23 -4.77
CA ARG A 26 28.17 -17.10 -4.55
C ARG A 26 27.56 -15.91 -5.30
N GLN A 27 28.24 -14.77 -5.32
CA GLN A 27 27.68 -13.54 -5.89
C GLN A 27 27.83 -13.48 -7.41
N GLN A 28 28.95 -13.95 -7.96
CA GLN A 28 29.28 -13.74 -9.37
C GLN A 28 29.11 -15.01 -10.22
N ASN A 29 29.51 -16.17 -9.69
CA ASN A 29 29.64 -17.39 -10.47
C ASN A 29 28.46 -18.35 -10.27
N LEU A 30 27.94 -18.46 -9.05
CA LEU A 30 26.83 -19.33 -8.72
C LEU A 30 25.55 -18.96 -9.49
N PRO A 31 25.19 -17.67 -9.69
CA PRO A 31 24.04 -17.32 -10.53
C PRO A 31 24.25 -17.75 -12.00
N ALA A 32 25.46 -17.58 -12.53
CA ALA A 32 25.79 -17.98 -13.91
C ALA A 32 25.83 -19.52 -14.09
N ILE A 33 26.33 -20.24 -13.09
CA ILE A 33 26.40 -21.71 -13.05
C ILE A 33 24.99 -22.29 -12.84
N CYS A 34 24.18 -21.72 -11.95
CA CYS A 34 22.77 -22.10 -11.80
C CYS A 34 22.01 -21.84 -13.11
N LYS A 35 22.28 -20.73 -13.79
CA LYS A 35 21.71 -20.39 -15.10
C LYS A 35 22.16 -21.33 -16.22
N SER A 36 23.37 -21.88 -16.17
CA SER A 36 23.87 -22.85 -17.17
C SER A 36 23.45 -24.30 -16.89
N LEU A 37 23.29 -24.68 -15.63
CA LEU A 37 22.98 -26.05 -15.21
C LEU A 37 21.48 -26.32 -15.03
N PHE A 38 20.67 -25.28 -14.85
CA PHE A 38 19.20 -25.36 -14.81
C PHE A 38 18.54 -24.53 -15.93
N PRO A 39 18.83 -24.79 -17.22
CA PRO A 39 18.31 -23.98 -18.33
C PRO A 39 16.80 -24.17 -18.61
N LYS A 40 15.99 -24.65 -17.65
CA LYS A 40 14.60 -25.10 -17.93
C LYS A 40 13.51 -24.74 -16.91
N LEU A 41 13.70 -23.82 -15.97
CA LEU A 41 12.65 -23.52 -14.95
C LEU A 41 12.46 -22.02 -14.67
N ILE A 42 12.66 -21.21 -15.69
CA ILE A 42 12.10 -19.86 -15.88
C ILE A 42 11.01 -20.08 -16.94
N PRO A 43 9.88 -19.33 -17.01
CA PRO A 43 8.85 -19.53 -18.01
C PRO A 43 9.53 -19.89 -19.32
N THR A 44 9.09 -21.01 -19.90
CA THR A 44 9.65 -21.57 -21.11
C THR A 44 9.39 -20.65 -22.28
N GLU A 45 9.71 -19.35 -22.19
CA GLU A 45 10.89 -18.85 -22.85
C GLU A 45 11.20 -17.37 -22.55
N ASN A 46 12.34 -17.11 -21.89
CA ASN A 46 13.20 -15.97 -22.25
C ASN A 46 13.76 -16.10 -23.68
N ARG A 47 13.32 -17.10 -24.47
CA ARG A 47 13.58 -17.11 -25.90
C ARG A 47 12.84 -15.94 -26.54
N PRO A 48 13.55 -15.12 -27.31
CA PRO A 48 12.89 -14.21 -28.21
C PRO A 48 11.96 -15.03 -29.11
N LEU A 49 10.70 -14.60 -29.24
CA LEU A 49 9.81 -15.18 -30.24
C LEU A 49 10.49 -15.10 -31.60
N SER A 50 10.40 -16.17 -32.39
CA SER A 50 10.97 -16.17 -33.74
C SER A 50 10.31 -15.09 -34.59
N THR A 51 11.00 -14.61 -35.63
CA THR A 51 10.43 -13.63 -36.57
C THR A 51 9.09 -14.10 -37.15
N GLN A 52 8.96 -15.40 -37.41
CA GLN A 52 7.70 -15.99 -37.90
C GLN A 52 6.60 -15.96 -36.83
N GLU A 53 6.89 -16.34 -35.58
CA GLU A 53 5.89 -16.25 -34.51
C GLU A 53 5.45 -14.82 -34.23
N ASN A 54 6.39 -13.86 -34.23
CA ASN A 54 6.04 -12.44 -34.10
C ASN A 54 5.06 -12.04 -35.20
N ARG A 55 5.37 -12.40 -36.46
CA ARG A 55 4.49 -12.13 -37.59
C ARG A 55 3.11 -12.76 -37.41
N ASP A 56 3.04 -14.04 -37.08
CA ASP A 56 1.77 -14.77 -36.92
C ASP A 56 0.91 -14.16 -35.80
N LEU A 57 1.52 -13.82 -34.66
CA LEU A 57 0.84 -13.23 -33.51
C LEU A 57 0.37 -11.79 -33.78
N PHE A 58 1.18 -10.97 -34.45
CA PHE A 58 0.74 -9.64 -34.87
C PHE A 58 -0.40 -9.72 -35.88
N SER A 59 -0.30 -10.62 -36.88
CA SER A 59 -1.36 -10.84 -37.86
C SER A 59 -2.67 -11.27 -37.18
N PHE A 60 -2.58 -12.20 -36.23
CA PHE A 60 -3.72 -12.63 -35.44
C PHE A 60 -4.32 -11.49 -34.60
N ALA A 61 -3.49 -10.70 -33.92
CA ALA A 61 -3.92 -9.57 -33.10
C ALA A 61 -4.52 -8.41 -33.91
N SER A 62 -4.32 -8.40 -35.24
CA SER A 62 -4.87 -7.43 -36.17
C SER A 62 -6.12 -7.90 -36.91
N LEU A 63 -6.62 -9.12 -36.65
CA LEU A 63 -7.84 -9.62 -37.28
C LEU A 63 -9.07 -8.78 -36.88
N PRO A 64 -10.00 -8.52 -37.82
CA PRO A 64 -11.32 -7.98 -37.48
C PRO A 64 -12.07 -8.91 -36.51
N ALA A 65 -12.91 -8.36 -35.63
CA ALA A 65 -13.57 -9.12 -34.56
C ALA A 65 -14.33 -10.38 -35.03
N ASN A 66 -15.01 -10.32 -36.18
CA ASN A 66 -15.72 -11.46 -36.76
C ASN A 66 -14.79 -12.57 -37.27
N GLN A 67 -13.64 -12.21 -37.84
CA GLN A 67 -12.62 -13.17 -38.27
C GLN A 67 -11.88 -13.74 -37.06
N PHE A 68 -11.59 -12.91 -36.07
CA PHE A 68 -10.93 -13.30 -34.83
C PHE A 68 -11.70 -14.39 -34.10
N GLU A 69 -13.01 -14.20 -33.86
CA GLU A 69 -13.86 -15.22 -33.22
C GLU A 69 -13.96 -16.50 -34.07
N LYS A 70 -14.00 -16.37 -35.40
CA LYS A 70 -13.99 -17.53 -36.30
C LYS A 70 -12.70 -18.33 -36.18
N GLU A 71 -11.54 -17.68 -36.19
CA GLU A 71 -10.25 -18.37 -36.01
C GLU A 71 -10.11 -18.97 -34.60
N LEU A 72 -10.53 -18.26 -33.56
CA LEU A 72 -10.53 -18.82 -32.21
C LEU A 72 -11.40 -20.07 -32.09
N SER A 73 -12.59 -20.08 -32.70
CA SER A 73 -13.50 -21.23 -32.61
C SER A 73 -12.93 -22.52 -33.22
N ARG A 74 -11.93 -22.42 -34.10
CA ARG A 74 -11.24 -23.56 -34.72
C ARG A 74 -10.15 -24.15 -33.84
N LEU A 75 -9.64 -23.39 -32.88
CA LEU A 75 -8.57 -23.83 -31.99
C LEU A 75 -9.14 -24.68 -30.85
N SER A 76 -8.43 -25.73 -30.46
CA SER A 76 -8.66 -26.46 -29.22
C SER A 76 -8.38 -25.58 -27.99
N SER A 77 -8.90 -25.94 -26.82
CA SER A 77 -8.58 -25.25 -25.55
C SER A 77 -7.07 -25.16 -25.30
N ARG A 78 -6.33 -26.21 -25.65
CA ARG A 78 -4.86 -26.25 -25.53
C ARG A 78 -4.17 -25.24 -26.46
N GLU A 79 -4.60 -25.15 -27.71
CA GLU A 79 -4.05 -24.19 -28.69
C GLU A 79 -4.38 -22.74 -28.32
N LYS A 80 -5.62 -22.47 -27.88
CA LYS A 80 -6.03 -21.14 -27.37
C LYS A 80 -5.16 -20.70 -26.19
N ARG A 81 -4.90 -21.61 -25.24
CA ARG A 81 -4.00 -21.35 -24.12
C ARG A 81 -2.58 -21.03 -24.58
N GLY A 82 -2.00 -21.85 -25.45
CA GLY A 82 -0.66 -21.58 -25.99
C GLY A 82 -0.60 -20.27 -26.78
N LEU A 83 -1.68 -19.90 -27.46
CA LEU A 83 -1.81 -18.60 -28.13
C LEU A 83 -1.86 -17.44 -27.12
N LEU A 84 -2.63 -17.58 -26.04
CA LEU A 84 -2.70 -16.59 -24.96
C LEU A 84 -1.33 -16.35 -24.32
N GLU A 85 -0.61 -17.43 -23.96
CA GLU A 85 0.76 -17.36 -23.43
C GLU A 85 1.70 -16.61 -24.38
N LYS A 86 1.66 -16.93 -25.68
CA LYS A 86 2.48 -16.28 -26.71
C LYS A 86 2.12 -14.80 -26.91
N LEU A 87 0.84 -14.45 -26.88
CA LEU A 87 0.40 -13.05 -26.95
C LEU A 87 0.90 -12.25 -25.75
N MET A 88 0.87 -12.84 -24.55
CA MET A 88 1.38 -12.20 -23.33
C MET A 88 2.89 -12.01 -23.38
N LEU A 89 3.63 -13.01 -23.86
CA LEU A 89 5.08 -12.92 -24.09
C LEU A 89 5.41 -11.84 -25.12
N LEU A 90 4.71 -11.82 -26.27
CA LEU A 90 4.90 -10.80 -27.29
C LEU A 90 4.65 -9.40 -26.74
N ARG A 91 3.55 -9.22 -25.99
CA ARG A 91 3.20 -7.95 -25.36
C ARG A 91 4.31 -7.41 -24.45
N TRP A 92 5.00 -8.30 -23.74
CA TRP A 92 6.14 -7.98 -22.90
C TRP A 92 7.40 -7.65 -23.71
N GLN A 93 7.63 -8.37 -24.83
CA GLN A 93 8.79 -8.14 -25.70
C GLN A 93 8.66 -6.88 -26.59
N VAL A 94 7.43 -6.45 -26.95
CA VAL A 94 7.18 -5.33 -27.89
C VAL A 94 7.96 -4.04 -27.58
N PRO A 95 8.12 -3.56 -26.33
CA PRO A 95 8.91 -2.37 -26.05
C PRO A 95 10.38 -2.48 -26.50
N ASN A 96 10.94 -3.69 -26.49
CA ASN A 96 12.35 -3.96 -26.77
C ASN A 96 12.57 -4.79 -28.05
N LEU A 97 11.51 -5.06 -28.82
CA LEU A 97 11.58 -5.90 -30.01
C LEU A 97 12.35 -5.17 -31.14
N PRO A 98 13.36 -5.77 -31.79
CA PRO A 98 14.01 -5.15 -32.94
C PRO A 98 13.00 -4.73 -34.02
N GLU A 99 13.22 -3.61 -34.70
CA GLU A 99 12.25 -3.05 -35.64
C GLU A 99 12.00 -4.00 -36.82
N GLU A 100 13.03 -4.71 -37.26
CA GLU A 100 12.99 -5.75 -38.31
C GLU A 100 12.11 -6.96 -37.93
N HIS A 101 11.79 -7.14 -36.65
CA HIS A 101 10.88 -8.18 -36.17
C HIS A 101 9.42 -7.71 -36.12
N ILE A 102 9.14 -6.43 -36.37
CA ILE A 102 7.78 -5.90 -36.51
C ILE A 102 7.42 -5.88 -38.00
N PRO A 103 6.46 -6.70 -38.45
CA PRO A 103 6.07 -6.75 -39.86
C PRO A 103 5.65 -5.35 -40.35
N SER A 104 6.23 -4.92 -41.48
CA SER A 104 6.03 -3.58 -42.05
C SER A 104 4.55 -3.27 -42.31
N GLU A 105 3.80 -4.28 -42.74
CA GLU A 105 2.38 -4.24 -43.07
C GLU A 105 1.47 -4.14 -41.84
N LEU A 106 2.00 -4.37 -40.64
CA LEU A 106 1.28 -4.29 -39.37
C LEU A 106 1.64 -3.04 -38.57
N LYS A 107 2.63 -2.26 -39.02
CA LYS A 107 2.95 -0.96 -38.42
C LYS A 107 1.72 -0.05 -38.55
N PRO A 108 1.27 0.60 -37.45
CA PRO A 108 0.16 1.54 -37.50
C PRO A 108 0.46 2.65 -38.50
N ALA A 109 -0.50 2.94 -39.37
CA ALA A 109 -0.37 4.05 -40.30
C ALA A 109 -0.40 5.38 -39.54
N THR A 110 0.22 6.44 -40.08
CA THR A 110 0.31 7.75 -39.41
C THR A 110 -1.06 8.30 -39.00
N ASN A 111 -2.08 8.11 -39.83
CA ASN A 111 -3.46 8.50 -39.51
C ASN A 111 -4.04 7.75 -38.31
N GLU A 112 -3.71 6.46 -38.14
CA GLU A 112 -4.10 5.69 -36.95
C GLU A 112 -3.39 6.22 -35.71
N ILE A 113 -2.07 6.48 -35.79
CA ILE A 113 -1.31 7.07 -34.68
C ILE A 113 -1.95 8.40 -34.25
N LEU A 114 -2.29 9.26 -35.21
CA LEU A 114 -2.94 10.55 -34.95
C LEU A 114 -4.38 10.41 -34.45
N SER A 115 -5.11 9.36 -34.81
CA SER A 115 -6.45 9.11 -34.27
C SER A 115 -6.43 8.77 -32.78
N ILE A 116 -5.38 8.08 -32.32
CA ILE A 116 -5.19 7.68 -30.92
C ILE A 116 -4.47 8.77 -30.14
N TYR A 117 -3.52 9.45 -30.77
CA TYR A 117 -2.66 10.49 -30.19
C TYR A 117 -2.69 11.78 -31.02
N PRO A 118 -3.81 12.52 -31.04
CA PRO A 118 -3.97 13.70 -31.90
C PRO A 118 -2.96 14.80 -31.63
N ARG A 119 -2.45 14.90 -30.39
CA ARG A 119 -1.40 15.86 -30.00
C ARG A 119 0.00 15.51 -30.54
N ALA A 120 0.19 14.32 -31.11
CA ALA A 120 1.49 13.88 -31.61
C ALA A 120 1.85 14.47 -32.99
N ASN A 121 0.93 15.15 -33.68
CA ASN A 121 1.14 15.61 -35.07
C ASN A 121 2.43 16.42 -35.28
N ASN A 122 2.72 17.35 -34.37
CA ASN A 122 3.92 18.19 -34.45
C ASN A 122 5.21 17.45 -34.07
N LEU A 123 5.09 16.31 -33.37
CA LEU A 123 6.24 15.53 -32.87
C LEU A 123 6.65 14.42 -33.83
N LEU A 124 5.68 13.83 -34.55
CA LEU A 124 5.92 12.72 -35.49
C LEU A 124 6.84 13.14 -36.64
N SER A 125 6.74 14.39 -37.11
CA SER A 125 7.62 14.90 -38.18
C SER A 125 9.01 15.29 -37.70
N GLN A 126 9.22 15.46 -36.39
CA GLN A 126 10.46 16.01 -35.83
C GLN A 126 11.34 14.96 -35.16
N LYS A 127 10.78 13.82 -34.73
CA LYS A 127 11.48 12.86 -33.85
C LYS A 127 11.11 11.40 -34.16
N PRO A 128 11.94 10.66 -34.92
CA PRO A 128 11.72 9.24 -35.20
C PRO A 128 11.53 8.39 -33.92
N GLU A 129 12.21 8.72 -32.82
CA GLU A 129 12.04 8.01 -31.55
C GLU A 129 10.62 8.12 -30.96
N VAL A 130 9.92 9.23 -31.23
CA VAL A 130 8.53 9.41 -30.79
C VAL A 130 7.60 8.52 -31.61
N GLN A 131 7.83 8.43 -32.93
CA GLN A 131 7.04 7.57 -33.81
C GLN A 131 7.19 6.08 -33.44
N ASP A 132 8.42 5.61 -33.18
CA ASP A 132 8.66 4.23 -32.73
C ASP A 132 7.96 3.95 -31.40
N LYS A 133 8.10 4.84 -30.41
CA LYS A 133 7.43 4.70 -29.10
C LYS A 133 5.90 4.62 -29.23
N LEU A 134 5.31 5.48 -30.05
CA LEU A 134 3.86 5.48 -30.29
C LEU A 134 3.41 4.23 -31.05
N THR A 135 4.18 3.81 -32.05
CA THR A 135 3.97 2.56 -32.81
C THR A 135 3.93 1.35 -31.86
N ARG A 136 4.95 1.21 -31.00
CA ARG A 136 5.01 0.15 -29.98
C ARG A 136 3.87 0.24 -28.98
N GLY A 137 3.45 1.45 -28.60
CA GLY A 137 2.28 1.68 -27.74
C GLY A 137 0.98 1.13 -28.34
N ILE A 138 0.74 1.39 -29.63
CA ILE A 138 -0.46 0.90 -30.35
C ILE A 138 -0.39 -0.62 -30.53
N LEU A 139 0.76 -1.15 -30.94
CA LEU A 139 0.97 -2.59 -31.06
C LEU A 139 0.72 -3.31 -29.72
N LYS A 140 1.27 -2.78 -28.63
CA LYS A 140 1.03 -3.30 -27.27
C LYS A 140 -0.47 -3.29 -26.91
N LYS A 141 -1.21 -2.25 -27.33
CA LYS A 141 -2.66 -2.16 -27.13
C LYS A 141 -3.42 -3.22 -27.93
N ARG A 142 -3.10 -3.39 -29.23
CA ARG A 142 -3.72 -4.42 -30.09
C ARG A 142 -3.48 -5.83 -29.54
N ILE A 143 -2.24 -6.15 -29.17
CA ILE A 143 -1.90 -7.45 -28.57
C ILE A 143 -2.65 -7.64 -27.25
N GLY A 144 -2.75 -6.59 -26.41
CA GLY A 144 -3.52 -6.63 -25.18
C GLY A 144 -5.01 -6.96 -25.42
N SER A 145 -5.63 -6.29 -26.40
CA SER A 145 -7.02 -6.56 -26.78
C SER A 145 -7.21 -7.97 -27.34
N ALA A 146 -6.26 -8.46 -28.13
CA ALA A 146 -6.28 -9.83 -28.63
C ALA A 146 -6.17 -10.85 -27.48
N ALA A 147 -5.22 -10.66 -26.55
CA ALA A 147 -5.06 -11.51 -25.37
C ALA A 147 -6.33 -11.54 -24.51
N GLU A 148 -6.96 -10.38 -24.28
CA GLU A 148 -8.22 -10.29 -23.55
C GLU A 148 -9.36 -11.04 -24.27
N ALA A 149 -9.45 -10.94 -25.59
CA ALA A 149 -10.44 -11.67 -26.37
C ALA A 149 -10.21 -13.19 -26.34
N VAL A 150 -8.95 -13.66 -26.41
CA VAL A 150 -8.62 -15.09 -26.22
C VAL A 150 -8.99 -15.56 -24.82
N ALA A 151 -8.61 -14.80 -23.78
CA ALA A 151 -8.94 -15.10 -22.39
C ALA A 151 -10.46 -15.14 -22.16
N SER A 152 -11.21 -14.17 -22.70
CA SER A 152 -12.68 -14.13 -22.61
C SER A 152 -13.33 -15.35 -23.30
N HIS A 153 -12.81 -15.75 -24.46
CA HIS A 153 -13.30 -16.93 -25.15
C HIS A 153 -12.99 -18.21 -24.35
N LEU A 154 -11.80 -18.33 -23.75
CA LEU A 154 -11.44 -19.43 -22.85
C LEU A 154 -12.36 -19.49 -21.63
N GLY A 155 -12.55 -18.35 -20.95
CA GLY A 155 -13.45 -18.25 -19.78
C GLY A 155 -14.88 -18.69 -20.07
N ARG A 156 -15.38 -18.46 -21.30
CA ARG A 156 -16.73 -18.87 -21.73
C ARG A 156 -16.86 -20.33 -22.19
N THR A 157 -15.80 -20.90 -22.77
CA THR A 157 -15.90 -22.18 -23.50
C THR A 157 -15.22 -23.35 -22.82
N ALA A 158 -14.26 -23.10 -21.93
CA ALA A 158 -13.59 -24.14 -21.17
C ALA A 158 -14.47 -24.68 -20.03
N THR A 159 -14.29 -25.95 -19.72
CA THR A 159 -14.90 -26.61 -18.57
C THR A 159 -14.27 -26.12 -17.25
N PRO A 160 -14.95 -26.27 -16.11
CA PRO A 160 -14.37 -25.95 -14.80
C PRO A 160 -13.01 -26.60 -14.50
N GLN A 161 -12.81 -27.84 -14.96
CA GLN A 161 -11.54 -28.54 -14.79
C GLN A 161 -10.44 -27.94 -15.68
N GLU A 162 -10.75 -27.58 -16.93
CA GLU A 162 -9.82 -26.87 -17.81
C GLU A 162 -9.46 -25.48 -17.26
N HIS A 163 -10.42 -24.76 -16.66
CA HIS A 163 -10.15 -23.49 -15.96
C HIS A 163 -9.14 -23.68 -14.83
N LYS A 164 -9.35 -24.68 -13.96
CA LYS A 164 -8.42 -25.00 -12.86
C LYS A 164 -7.02 -25.37 -13.37
N GLU A 165 -6.94 -26.20 -14.40
CA GLU A 165 -5.65 -26.61 -14.99
C GLU A 165 -4.92 -25.44 -15.63
N MET A 166 -5.65 -24.57 -16.32
CA MET A 166 -5.11 -23.35 -16.90
C MET A 166 -4.62 -22.39 -15.84
N PHE A 167 -5.42 -22.16 -14.79
CA PHE A 167 -5.06 -21.37 -13.63
C PHE A 167 -3.77 -21.89 -12.98
N LYS A 168 -3.71 -23.19 -12.70
CA LYS A 168 -2.52 -23.86 -12.16
C LYS A 168 -1.29 -23.64 -13.05
N LEU A 169 -1.45 -23.82 -14.35
CA LEU A 169 -0.36 -23.61 -15.30
C LEU A 169 0.15 -22.17 -15.26
N PHE A 170 -0.75 -21.18 -15.25
CA PHE A 170 -0.35 -19.78 -15.11
C PHE A 170 0.43 -19.54 -13.82
N LEU A 171 -0.05 -20.06 -12.69
CA LEU A 171 0.67 -19.94 -11.41
C LEU A 171 2.06 -20.58 -11.43
N GLU A 172 2.25 -21.67 -12.18
CA GLU A 172 3.56 -22.32 -12.35
C GLU A 172 4.52 -21.49 -13.23
N HIS A 173 4.00 -20.58 -14.06
CA HIS A 173 4.77 -19.73 -14.98
C HIS A 173 4.89 -18.27 -14.52
N LEU A 174 4.21 -17.90 -13.44
CA LEU A 174 4.43 -16.61 -12.77
C LEU A 174 5.80 -16.63 -12.12
N ASP A 175 6.79 -16.12 -12.86
CA ASP A 175 8.15 -16.05 -12.37
C ASP A 175 8.30 -14.93 -11.32
N TYR A 176 9.26 -15.12 -10.41
CA TYR A 176 9.44 -14.32 -9.20
C TYR A 176 9.96 -12.88 -9.47
N HIS A 177 10.16 -12.48 -10.72
CA HIS A 177 11.12 -11.43 -11.06
C HIS A 177 10.65 -10.24 -11.91
N ASP A 178 9.38 -10.12 -12.32
CA ASP A 178 8.91 -8.89 -13.00
C ASP A 178 8.33 -7.87 -12.00
N GLN A 179 8.91 -6.68 -11.95
CA GLN A 179 8.88 -5.74 -10.81
C GLN A 179 7.87 -4.59 -10.92
N SER A 180 7.04 -4.52 -11.97
CA SER A 180 6.05 -3.45 -12.08
C SER A 180 4.62 -3.91 -11.77
N TRP A 181 4.05 -3.38 -10.69
CA TRP A 181 2.68 -3.64 -10.23
C TRP A 181 1.64 -3.56 -11.36
N HIS A 182 1.77 -2.56 -12.24
CA HIS A 182 0.83 -2.35 -13.34
C HIS A 182 0.86 -3.46 -14.40
N HIS A 183 2.01 -4.09 -14.66
CA HIS A 183 2.07 -5.22 -15.58
C HIS A 183 1.49 -6.47 -14.95
N GLN A 184 1.76 -6.71 -13.67
CA GLN A 184 1.19 -7.81 -12.90
C GLN A 184 -0.33 -7.71 -12.85
N ALA A 185 -0.88 -6.55 -12.56
CA ALA A 185 -2.33 -6.39 -12.45
C ALA A 185 -3.09 -6.69 -13.75
N GLN A 186 -2.54 -6.32 -14.92
CA GLN A 186 -3.13 -6.66 -16.22
C GLN A 186 -3.00 -8.14 -16.54
N LEU A 187 -1.87 -8.75 -16.18
CA LEU A 187 -1.63 -10.18 -16.29
C LEU A 187 -2.64 -10.96 -15.43
N ASP A 188 -2.84 -10.56 -14.18
CA ASP A 188 -3.79 -11.19 -13.28
C ASP A 188 -5.23 -11.08 -13.80
N SER A 189 -5.62 -9.93 -14.36
CA SER A 189 -6.94 -9.77 -14.99
C SER A 189 -7.14 -10.71 -16.19
N LEU A 190 -6.08 -11.02 -16.95
CA LEU A 190 -6.14 -12.03 -18.02
C LEU A 190 -6.22 -13.46 -17.45
N ILE A 191 -5.49 -13.75 -16.38
CA ILE A 191 -5.54 -15.05 -15.69
C ILE A 191 -6.93 -15.30 -15.14
N ASP A 192 -7.51 -14.32 -14.43
CA ASP A 192 -8.88 -14.38 -13.90
C ASP A 192 -9.87 -14.69 -15.03
N LEU A 193 -9.83 -13.90 -16.09
CA LEU A 193 -10.74 -14.02 -17.23
C LEU A 193 -10.61 -15.38 -17.95
N ALA A 194 -9.39 -15.83 -18.22
CA ALA A 194 -9.13 -17.11 -18.87
C ALA A 194 -9.51 -18.30 -18.00
N SER A 195 -9.45 -18.14 -16.68
CA SER A 195 -9.81 -19.15 -15.68
C SER A 195 -11.28 -19.07 -15.25
N GLY A 196 -12.09 -18.23 -15.92
CA GLY A 196 -13.53 -18.14 -15.64
C GLY A 196 -13.89 -17.39 -14.34
N ILE A 197 -12.96 -16.65 -13.75
CA ILE A 197 -13.20 -15.77 -12.60
C ILE A 197 -13.70 -14.41 -13.10
N GLN A 198 -14.88 -14.00 -12.66
CA GLN A 198 -15.60 -12.83 -13.17
C GLN A 198 -15.27 -11.53 -12.42
N THR A 199 -14.01 -11.33 -12.00
CA THR A 199 -13.60 -10.19 -11.17
C THR A 199 -13.96 -8.84 -11.79
N ARG A 200 -13.59 -8.61 -13.06
CA ARG A 200 -13.87 -7.36 -13.78
C ARG A 200 -15.37 -7.08 -13.91
N LYS A 201 -16.14 -8.07 -14.37
CA LYS A 201 -17.60 -7.92 -14.59
C LYS A 201 -18.33 -7.57 -13.29
N ILE A 202 -17.98 -8.22 -12.18
CA ILE A 202 -18.60 -7.95 -10.87
C ILE A 202 -18.14 -6.58 -10.33
N SER A 203 -16.86 -6.24 -10.44
CA SER A 203 -16.39 -4.90 -10.07
C SER A 203 -17.09 -3.80 -10.87
N GLU A 204 -17.29 -3.98 -12.18
CA GLU A 204 -18.06 -3.03 -13.01
C GLU A 204 -19.53 -2.93 -12.59
N GLN A 205 -20.13 -4.00 -12.08
CA GLN A 205 -21.48 -3.97 -11.53
C GLN A 205 -21.53 -3.18 -10.22
N ILE A 206 -20.59 -3.42 -9.32
CA ILE A 206 -20.44 -2.71 -8.05
C ILE A 206 -20.22 -1.20 -8.28
N GLN A 207 -19.37 -0.85 -9.26
CA GLN A 207 -19.02 0.53 -9.60
C GLN A 207 -20.17 1.36 -10.20
N LYS A 208 -21.30 0.74 -10.55
CA LYS A 208 -22.50 1.47 -11.00
C LYS A 208 -23.21 2.18 -9.85
N SER A 209 -23.01 1.73 -8.62
CA SER A 209 -23.52 2.40 -7.43
C SER A 209 -22.59 3.54 -7.01
N SER A 210 -23.15 4.59 -6.41
CA SER A 210 -22.30 5.64 -5.83
C SER A 210 -21.46 5.07 -4.70
N ARG A 211 -20.22 5.54 -4.54
CA ARG A 211 -19.31 5.07 -3.47
C ARG A 211 -19.96 5.21 -2.09
N LYS A 212 -20.67 6.32 -1.86
CA LYS A 212 -21.32 6.60 -0.58
C LYS A 212 -22.44 5.59 -0.33
N ASP A 213 -23.38 5.43 -1.26
CA ASP A 213 -24.51 4.52 -1.08
C ASP A 213 -24.04 3.07 -0.91
N PHE A 214 -22.98 2.69 -1.64
CA PHE A 214 -22.39 1.36 -1.51
C PHE A 214 -21.69 1.16 -0.17
N ASN A 215 -20.98 2.15 0.37
CA ASN A 215 -20.38 2.02 1.70
C ASN A 215 -21.44 2.06 2.81
N ASP A 216 -22.47 2.89 2.68
CA ASP A 216 -23.56 2.99 3.65
C ASP A 216 -24.33 1.65 3.75
N SER A 217 -24.48 0.92 2.63
CA SER A 217 -25.07 -0.43 2.65
C SER A 217 -24.16 -1.50 3.30
N HIS A 218 -22.90 -1.17 3.56
CA HIS A 218 -21.92 -2.01 4.24
C HIS A 218 -21.47 -1.34 5.57
N GLN A 219 -22.40 -0.69 6.26
CA GLN A 219 -22.21 -0.12 7.61
C GLN A 219 -21.12 0.96 7.69
N GLY A 220 -20.83 1.63 6.58
CA GLY A 220 -19.82 2.70 6.51
C GLY A 220 -18.38 2.20 6.31
N GLU A 221 -18.16 0.89 6.23
CA GLU A 221 -16.84 0.32 5.98
C GLU A 221 -16.27 0.70 4.61
N GLU A 222 -14.94 0.76 4.51
CA GLU A 222 -14.26 1.03 3.26
C GLU A 222 -14.25 -0.21 2.36
N THR A 223 -15.22 -0.31 1.45
CA THR A 223 -15.35 -1.46 0.53
C THR A 223 -14.47 -1.39 -0.72
N TYR A 224 -13.78 -0.26 -0.94
CA TYR A 224 -13.07 0.05 -2.18
C TYR A 224 -13.92 -0.16 -3.45
N SER A 225 -15.23 0.13 -3.38
CA SER A 225 -16.18 -0.05 -4.49
C SER A 225 -15.80 0.68 -5.78
N PHE A 226 -14.99 1.73 -5.69
CA PHE A 226 -14.48 2.51 -6.83
C PHE A 226 -13.22 1.92 -7.47
N ALA A 227 -12.55 0.96 -6.81
CA ALA A 227 -11.30 0.39 -7.27
C ALA A 227 -11.56 -0.75 -8.27
N GLY A 228 -10.78 -0.79 -9.35
CA GLY A 228 -10.72 -1.97 -10.22
C GLY A 228 -9.99 -3.14 -9.52
N PRO A 229 -10.13 -4.38 -10.03
CA PRO A 229 -9.40 -5.54 -9.52
C PRO A 229 -7.89 -5.30 -9.37
N GLU A 230 -7.31 -4.46 -10.24
CA GLU A 230 -5.90 -4.11 -10.29
C GLU A 230 -5.37 -3.35 -9.05
N LEU A 231 -6.26 -2.69 -8.31
CA LEU A 231 -5.95 -1.96 -7.07
C LEU A 231 -6.48 -2.68 -5.83
N LEU A 232 -7.55 -3.47 -6.01
CA LEU A 232 -8.24 -4.17 -4.93
C LEU A 232 -7.53 -5.46 -4.49
N LEU A 233 -6.89 -6.16 -5.43
CA LEU A 233 -6.42 -7.53 -5.19
C LEU A 233 -4.90 -7.59 -5.14
N THR A 234 -4.39 -8.42 -4.24
CA THR A 234 -2.97 -8.78 -4.22
C THR A 234 -2.60 -9.49 -5.53
N PRO A 235 -1.49 -9.10 -6.19
CA PRO A 235 -1.05 -9.80 -7.38
C PRO A 235 -0.70 -11.27 -7.13
N TYR A 236 -0.94 -12.14 -8.11
CA TYR A 236 -0.65 -13.58 -7.94
C TYR A 236 0.83 -13.85 -7.67
N SER A 237 1.73 -13.13 -8.34
CA SER A 237 3.17 -13.22 -8.09
C SER A 237 3.51 -12.86 -6.65
N GLU A 238 2.92 -11.80 -6.10
CA GLU A 238 3.15 -11.41 -4.70
C GLU A 238 2.63 -12.45 -3.71
N ILE A 239 1.43 -13.01 -3.95
CA ILE A 239 0.89 -14.12 -3.15
C ILE A 239 1.87 -15.30 -3.15
N LEU A 240 2.32 -15.74 -4.33
CA LEU A 240 3.21 -16.89 -4.45
C LEU A 240 4.58 -16.63 -3.82
N ASN A 241 5.17 -15.46 -4.06
CA ASN A 241 6.45 -15.05 -3.49
C ASN A 241 6.41 -15.01 -1.96
N LEU A 242 5.38 -14.34 -1.44
CA LEU A 242 5.16 -14.18 -0.01
C LEU A 242 4.99 -15.54 0.65
N PHE A 243 4.06 -16.37 0.19
CA PHE A 243 3.78 -17.63 0.86
C PHE A 243 4.82 -18.72 0.62
N HIS A 244 5.58 -18.65 -0.48
CA HIS A 244 6.77 -19.49 -0.66
C HIS A 244 7.80 -19.23 0.43
N SER A 245 8.07 -17.95 0.74
CA SER A 245 9.02 -17.57 1.79
C SER A 245 8.59 -18.01 3.19
N MET A 246 7.28 -18.12 3.41
CA MET A 246 6.69 -18.53 4.68
C MET A 246 6.89 -20.01 4.98
N ARG A 247 7.37 -20.81 4.03
CA ARG A 247 7.63 -22.26 4.23
C ARG A 247 6.45 -22.96 4.91
N LEU A 248 5.24 -22.70 4.40
CA LEU A 248 4.02 -23.34 4.90
C LEU A 248 4.17 -24.87 4.89
N LYS A 249 3.61 -25.51 5.91
CA LYS A 249 3.60 -26.96 6.04
C LYS A 249 2.26 -27.54 5.58
N PRO A 250 2.25 -28.81 5.15
CA PRO A 250 1.00 -29.56 5.00
C PRO A 250 0.14 -29.45 6.25
N GLY A 251 -1.14 -29.13 6.07
CA GLY A 251 -2.10 -28.94 7.15
C GLY A 251 -2.13 -27.54 7.77
N ASP A 252 -1.21 -26.63 7.40
CA ASP A 252 -1.27 -25.24 7.88
C ASP A 252 -2.59 -24.59 7.44
N LYS A 253 -3.14 -23.77 8.33
CA LYS A 253 -4.33 -22.95 8.12
C LYS A 253 -3.94 -21.51 7.79
N VAL A 254 -4.57 -20.95 6.76
CA VAL A 254 -4.42 -19.55 6.36
C VAL A 254 -5.75 -18.83 6.45
N VAL A 255 -5.79 -17.67 7.09
CA VAL A 255 -6.95 -16.79 7.13
C VAL A 255 -6.66 -15.50 6.37
N ASP A 256 -7.55 -15.14 5.44
CA ASP A 256 -7.50 -13.92 4.63
C ASP A 256 -8.56 -12.92 5.11
N LEU A 257 -8.11 -11.80 5.68
CA LEU A 257 -8.91 -10.75 6.29
C LEU A 257 -9.14 -9.63 5.27
N GLY A 258 -10.25 -9.70 4.53
CA GLY A 258 -10.50 -8.86 3.35
C GLY A 258 -10.24 -9.63 2.05
N ALA A 259 -10.83 -10.81 1.91
CA ALA A 259 -10.51 -11.76 0.86
C ALA A 259 -10.91 -11.31 -0.55
N GLY A 260 -11.79 -10.30 -0.69
CA GLY A 260 -12.31 -9.86 -1.98
C GLY A 260 -12.93 -11.01 -2.76
N PHE A 261 -12.32 -11.34 -3.91
CA PHE A 261 -12.75 -12.45 -4.76
C PHE A 261 -12.14 -13.82 -4.36
N GLY A 262 -11.46 -13.91 -3.23
CA GLY A 262 -10.81 -15.13 -2.74
C GLY A 262 -9.51 -15.48 -3.48
N ARG A 263 -8.88 -14.49 -4.14
CA ARG A 263 -7.71 -14.69 -5.01
C ARG A 263 -6.58 -15.45 -4.30
N LEU A 264 -6.26 -15.05 -3.07
CA LEU A 264 -5.25 -15.72 -2.25
C LEU A 264 -5.62 -17.18 -1.98
N GLY A 265 -6.85 -17.44 -1.52
CA GLY A 265 -7.30 -18.80 -1.23
C GLY A 265 -7.30 -19.71 -2.45
N LEU A 266 -7.78 -19.22 -3.60
CA LEU A 266 -7.75 -19.96 -4.86
C LEU A 266 -6.31 -20.28 -5.30
N ALA A 267 -5.40 -19.30 -5.22
CA ALA A 267 -4.01 -19.46 -5.60
C ALA A 267 -3.27 -20.45 -4.68
N LEU A 268 -3.41 -20.29 -3.36
CA LEU A 268 -2.74 -21.15 -2.39
C LEU A 268 -3.30 -22.57 -2.41
N ALA A 269 -4.60 -22.79 -2.48
CA ALA A 269 -5.17 -24.14 -2.56
C ALA A 269 -4.79 -24.87 -3.85
N THR A 270 -4.64 -24.13 -4.95
CA THR A 270 -4.18 -24.71 -6.23
C THR A 270 -2.70 -25.09 -6.17
N ARG A 271 -1.87 -24.27 -5.52
CA ARG A 271 -0.42 -24.48 -5.43
C ARG A 271 -0.02 -25.49 -4.34
N TYR A 272 -0.72 -25.47 -3.21
CA TYR A 272 -0.45 -26.22 -2.00
C TYR A 272 -1.73 -26.95 -1.57
N PRO A 273 -1.99 -28.15 -2.11
CA PRO A 273 -3.27 -28.84 -1.93
C PRO A 273 -3.54 -29.28 -0.48
N GLU A 274 -2.53 -29.28 0.38
CA GLU A 274 -2.66 -29.69 1.79
C GLU A 274 -2.96 -28.51 2.74
N LEU A 275 -3.12 -27.29 2.22
CA LEU A 275 -3.51 -26.14 3.03
C LEU A 275 -5.03 -26.03 3.17
N SER A 276 -5.47 -25.48 4.31
CA SER A 276 -6.83 -25.01 4.52
C SER A 276 -6.84 -23.48 4.53
N ILE A 277 -7.74 -22.86 3.79
CA ILE A 277 -7.84 -21.41 3.66
C ILE A 277 -9.26 -20.96 3.98
N THR A 278 -9.37 -19.94 4.82
CA THR A 278 -10.63 -19.25 5.08
C THR A 278 -10.49 -17.78 4.75
N GLY A 279 -11.38 -17.25 3.91
CA GLY A 279 -11.39 -15.83 3.55
C GLY A 279 -12.68 -15.17 4.02
N TYR A 280 -12.54 -14.00 4.64
CA TYR A 280 -13.64 -13.16 5.09
C TYR A 280 -13.72 -11.89 4.26
N GLU A 281 -14.91 -11.53 3.80
CA GLU A 281 -15.13 -10.34 2.97
C GLU A 281 -16.54 -9.79 3.22
N ILE A 282 -16.66 -8.46 3.27
CA ILE A 282 -17.95 -7.81 3.54
C ILE A 282 -18.82 -7.69 2.28
N VAL A 283 -18.21 -7.60 1.10
CA VAL A 283 -18.93 -7.48 -0.18
C VAL A 283 -19.35 -8.86 -0.69
N LYS A 284 -20.62 -9.19 -0.47
CA LYS A 284 -21.28 -10.43 -0.88
C LYS A 284 -20.97 -10.89 -2.30
N ASP A 285 -21.09 -9.99 -3.29
CA ASP A 285 -20.93 -10.36 -4.70
C ASP A 285 -19.50 -10.83 -5.02
N ARG A 286 -18.49 -10.25 -4.37
CA ARG A 286 -17.08 -10.65 -4.55
C ARG A 286 -16.83 -12.02 -3.96
N ILE A 287 -17.25 -12.23 -2.72
CA ILE A 287 -16.99 -13.48 -2.01
C ILE A 287 -17.80 -14.65 -2.57
N ALA A 288 -19.02 -14.38 -3.05
CA ALA A 288 -19.86 -15.35 -3.72
C ALA A 288 -19.23 -15.86 -5.02
N GLU A 289 -18.56 -14.99 -5.77
CA GLU A 289 -17.82 -15.40 -6.97
C GLU A 289 -16.63 -16.29 -6.65
N GLY A 290 -15.83 -15.93 -5.63
CA GLY A 290 -14.74 -16.78 -5.17
C GLY A 290 -15.25 -18.16 -4.71
N ALA A 291 -16.37 -18.19 -3.97
CA ALA A 291 -16.99 -19.43 -3.51
C ALA A 291 -17.52 -20.28 -4.67
N ARG A 292 -18.11 -19.66 -5.70
CA ARG A 292 -18.54 -20.33 -6.93
C ARG A 292 -17.35 -21.02 -7.61
N VAL A 293 -16.26 -20.28 -7.81
CA VAL A 293 -15.03 -20.80 -8.45
C VAL A 293 -14.42 -21.92 -7.61
N ALA A 294 -14.31 -21.76 -6.30
CA ALA A 294 -13.80 -22.80 -5.41
C ALA A 294 -14.62 -24.10 -5.52
N LYS A 295 -15.95 -24.00 -5.59
CA LYS A 295 -16.83 -25.16 -5.79
C LYS A 295 -16.64 -25.81 -7.15
N GLU A 296 -16.62 -25.01 -8.22
CA GLU A 296 -16.42 -25.47 -9.59
C GLU A 296 -15.08 -26.18 -9.79
N TRP A 297 -14.04 -25.70 -9.11
CA TRP A 297 -12.70 -26.29 -9.12
C TRP A 297 -12.51 -27.42 -8.09
N GLN A 298 -13.55 -27.80 -7.36
CA GLN A 298 -13.50 -28.83 -6.31
C GLN A 298 -12.43 -28.51 -5.25
N LEU A 299 -12.38 -27.26 -4.82
CA LEU A 299 -11.54 -26.74 -3.75
C LEU A 299 -12.33 -26.35 -2.49
N ASN A 300 -13.66 -26.44 -2.54
CA ASN A 300 -14.56 -26.06 -1.43
C ASN A 300 -14.43 -26.96 -0.18
N ASP A 301 -13.63 -28.03 -0.26
CA ASP A 301 -13.22 -28.85 0.87
C ASP A 301 -12.15 -28.18 1.74
N ARG A 302 -11.39 -27.23 1.17
CA ARG A 302 -10.27 -26.56 1.84
C ARG A 302 -10.24 -25.04 1.64
N VAL A 303 -11.11 -24.49 0.79
CA VAL A 303 -11.27 -23.04 0.57
C VAL A 303 -12.66 -22.63 1.02
N HIS A 304 -12.73 -21.93 2.14
CA HIS A 304 -13.97 -21.44 2.74
C HIS A 304 -14.04 -19.93 2.61
N LEU A 305 -14.98 -19.43 1.82
CA LEU A 305 -15.12 -18.00 1.52
C LEU A 305 -16.45 -17.51 2.08
N LEU A 306 -16.38 -16.60 3.05
CA LEU A 306 -17.49 -16.26 3.94
C LEU A 306 -17.78 -14.75 3.87
N GLU A 307 -19.04 -14.42 3.62
CA GLU A 307 -19.54 -13.04 3.78
C GLU A 307 -19.53 -12.69 5.26
N GLN A 308 -18.71 -11.71 5.65
CA GLN A 308 -18.54 -11.34 7.05
C GLN A 308 -18.07 -9.89 7.18
N ASN A 309 -18.74 -9.14 8.05
CA ASN A 309 -18.24 -7.86 8.50
C ASN A 309 -17.20 -8.07 9.62
N LEU A 310 -15.97 -7.63 9.41
CA LEU A 310 -14.89 -7.73 10.40
C LEU A 310 -15.11 -6.78 11.60
N ALA A 311 -15.90 -5.71 11.42
CA ALA A 311 -16.28 -4.77 12.47
C ALA A 311 -17.35 -5.31 13.43
N ASP A 312 -18.03 -6.40 13.07
CA ASP A 312 -19.09 -7.01 13.88
C ASP A 312 -18.52 -7.42 15.25
N PRO A 313 -19.05 -6.90 16.38
CA PRO A 313 -18.52 -7.17 17.72
C PRO A 313 -18.45 -8.65 18.06
N ASP A 314 -19.33 -9.47 17.48
CA ASP A 314 -19.40 -10.92 17.74
C ASP A 314 -18.47 -11.72 16.82
N PHE A 315 -17.93 -11.10 15.76
CA PHE A 315 -16.98 -11.75 14.88
C PHE A 315 -15.63 -11.98 15.57
N LYS A 316 -15.12 -13.20 15.46
CA LYS A 316 -13.74 -13.58 15.72
C LYS A 316 -13.25 -14.47 14.56
N PRO A 317 -12.04 -14.25 14.03
CA PRO A 317 -11.50 -15.15 13.02
C PRO A 317 -11.18 -16.51 13.64
N GLU A 318 -11.22 -17.58 12.83
CA GLU A 318 -10.82 -18.89 13.34
C GLU A 318 -9.32 -18.96 13.69
N PRO A 319 -8.90 -19.83 14.62
CA PRO A 319 -7.47 -20.08 14.89
C PRO A 319 -6.73 -20.58 13.64
N ALA A 320 -5.67 -19.88 13.25
CA ALA A 320 -4.87 -20.17 12.05
C ALA A 320 -3.36 -20.05 12.30
N ASP A 321 -2.56 -20.63 11.40
CA ASP A 321 -1.10 -20.54 11.44
C ASP A 321 -0.59 -19.24 10.80
N VAL A 322 -1.35 -18.72 9.84
CA VAL A 322 -1.09 -17.44 9.16
C VAL A 322 -2.39 -16.65 9.01
N TYR A 323 -2.35 -15.39 9.42
CA TYR A 323 -3.35 -14.37 9.07
C TYR A 323 -2.74 -13.43 8.03
N TYR A 324 -3.53 -13.07 7.03
CA TYR A 324 -3.13 -12.17 5.96
C TYR A 324 -4.15 -11.04 5.84
N ALA A 325 -3.69 -9.81 5.67
CA ALA A 325 -4.54 -8.67 5.36
C ALA A 325 -3.85 -7.77 4.31
N PHE A 326 -4.53 -7.58 3.18
CA PHE A 326 -4.10 -6.67 2.12
C PHE A 326 -4.94 -5.40 2.15
N ASN A 327 -4.30 -4.23 2.24
CA ASN A 327 -4.99 -2.95 2.46
C ASN A 327 -6.05 -3.09 3.55
N PRO A 328 -5.65 -3.51 4.78
CA PRO A 328 -6.61 -3.71 5.83
C PRO A 328 -7.45 -2.45 6.04
N VAL A 329 -8.71 -2.66 6.38
CA VAL A 329 -9.63 -1.62 6.87
C VAL A 329 -8.92 -0.71 7.87
N SER A 330 -9.29 0.57 7.87
CA SER A 330 -8.65 1.59 8.72
C SER A 330 -9.45 1.84 10.00
N GLY A 331 -8.95 2.73 10.86
CA GLY A 331 -9.71 3.17 12.04
C GLY A 331 -9.96 2.07 13.07
N GLN A 332 -11.19 2.06 13.62
CA GLN A 332 -11.60 1.19 14.73
C GLN A 332 -11.70 -0.28 14.33
N THR A 333 -12.04 -0.57 13.08
CA THR A 333 -12.16 -1.94 12.59
C THR A 333 -10.81 -2.64 12.60
N PHE A 334 -9.72 -1.92 12.28
CA PHE A 334 -8.37 -2.48 12.43
C PHE A 334 -7.98 -2.73 13.88
N ASP A 335 -8.33 -1.81 14.79
CA ASP A 335 -8.04 -1.97 16.22
C ASP A 335 -8.74 -3.22 16.77
N LYS A 336 -10.00 -3.43 16.35
CA LYS A 336 -10.76 -4.62 16.67
C LYS A 336 -10.11 -5.88 16.10
N ILE A 337 -9.69 -5.89 14.83
CA ILE A 337 -9.00 -7.04 14.22
C ILE A 337 -7.75 -7.42 15.03
N LEU A 338 -6.94 -6.43 15.45
CA LEU A 338 -5.76 -6.69 16.28
C LEU A 338 -6.16 -7.33 17.62
N GLU A 339 -7.20 -6.82 18.28
CA GLU A 339 -7.69 -7.38 19.54
C GLU A 339 -8.30 -8.79 19.37
N ASP A 340 -9.00 -9.04 18.27
CA ASP A 340 -9.55 -10.34 17.91
C ASP A 340 -8.42 -11.36 17.70
N LEU A 341 -7.39 -11.01 16.94
CA LEU A 341 -6.21 -11.84 16.72
C LEU A 341 -5.48 -12.14 18.03
N ARG A 342 -5.35 -11.14 18.92
CA ARG A 342 -4.78 -11.32 20.26
C ARG A 342 -5.60 -12.32 21.08
N THR A 343 -6.92 -12.15 21.10
CA THR A 343 -7.86 -13.02 21.83
C THR A 343 -7.79 -14.46 21.32
N VAL A 344 -7.78 -14.64 20.00
CA VAL A 344 -7.66 -15.95 19.35
C VAL A 344 -6.30 -16.59 19.64
N GLY A 345 -5.21 -15.81 19.59
CA GLY A 345 -3.87 -16.29 19.95
C GLY A 345 -3.78 -16.78 21.39
N LEU A 346 -4.30 -15.98 22.34
CA LEU A 346 -4.30 -16.31 23.76
C LEU A 346 -5.17 -17.52 24.07
N SER A 347 -6.39 -17.57 23.55
CA SER A 347 -7.33 -18.67 23.82
C SER A 347 -6.89 -20.00 23.18
N SER A 348 -6.29 -19.95 21.99
CA SER A 348 -5.79 -21.15 21.32
C SER A 348 -4.43 -21.61 21.84
N GLY A 349 -3.66 -20.73 22.48
CA GLY A 349 -2.27 -20.98 22.88
C GLY A 349 -1.34 -21.23 21.70
N LYS A 350 -1.77 -20.93 20.47
CA LYS A 350 -1.00 -21.19 19.25
C LYS A 350 -0.18 -19.96 18.84
N ARG A 351 1.05 -20.22 18.41
CA ARG A 351 1.86 -19.24 17.68
C ARG A 351 1.28 -19.06 16.28
N PHE A 352 1.20 -17.82 15.80
CA PHE A 352 0.78 -17.54 14.43
C PHE A 352 1.61 -16.40 13.83
N ARG A 353 1.55 -16.27 12.51
CA ARG A 353 2.15 -15.14 11.78
C ARG A 353 1.05 -14.24 11.24
N PHE A 354 1.25 -12.93 11.31
CA PHE A 354 0.32 -11.95 10.76
C PHE A 354 1.02 -11.14 9.69
N ILE A 355 0.54 -11.25 8.45
CA ILE A 355 1.08 -10.54 7.30
C ILE A 355 0.17 -9.35 7.00
N VAL A 356 0.77 -8.17 6.95
CA VAL A 356 0.10 -6.92 6.60
C VAL A 356 0.74 -6.37 5.33
N PHE A 357 -0.04 -6.23 4.27
CA PHE A 357 0.44 -5.82 2.95
C PHE A 357 -0.34 -4.62 2.39
N GLY A 358 0.33 -3.71 1.68
CA GLY A 358 -0.22 -2.47 1.11
C GLY A 358 -0.12 -1.25 2.05
N PRO A 359 -0.65 -0.07 1.65
CA PRO A 359 -0.78 1.14 2.50
C PRO A 359 -1.59 0.89 3.78
N SER A 360 -0.93 0.26 4.76
CA SER A 360 -1.54 -0.22 5.99
C SER A 360 -1.14 0.68 7.16
N PRO A 361 -1.95 0.75 8.23
CA PRO A 361 -1.60 1.49 9.44
C PRO A 361 -0.54 0.74 10.26
N PHE A 362 0.66 0.53 9.70
CA PHE A 362 1.74 -0.23 10.35
C PHE A 362 2.04 0.27 11.76
N TYR A 363 1.88 1.57 12.02
CA TYR A 363 2.05 2.16 13.36
C TYR A 363 1.15 1.50 14.42
N LYS A 364 -0.07 1.07 14.07
CA LYS A 364 -0.99 0.38 14.99
C LYS A 364 -0.50 -1.03 15.31
N THR A 365 -0.04 -1.76 14.29
CA THR A 365 0.51 -3.11 14.44
C THR A 365 1.86 -3.09 15.17
N ASP A 366 2.72 -2.13 14.84
CA ASP A 366 4.02 -1.90 15.50
C ASP A 366 3.86 -1.52 16.98
N ALA A 367 2.75 -0.87 17.35
CA ALA A 367 2.41 -0.53 18.73
C ALA A 367 1.93 -1.74 19.56
N GLN A 368 1.68 -2.90 18.96
CA GLN A 368 1.22 -4.08 19.68
C GLN A 368 2.41 -4.82 20.33
N PRO A 369 2.57 -4.79 21.67
CA PRO A 369 3.72 -5.42 22.34
C PRO A 369 3.73 -6.95 22.23
N TRP A 370 2.57 -7.54 21.91
CA TRP A 370 2.38 -8.98 21.73
C TRP A 370 2.68 -9.46 20.30
N LEU A 371 2.94 -8.54 19.36
CA LEU A 371 3.44 -8.84 18.03
C LEU A 371 4.92 -8.50 17.91
N ARG A 372 5.69 -9.41 17.34
CA ARG A 372 7.09 -9.15 16.97
C ARG A 372 7.24 -9.16 15.46
N GLU A 373 7.73 -8.06 14.88
CA GLU A 373 8.11 -8.02 13.47
C GLU A 373 9.23 -9.04 13.20
N ILE A 374 9.06 -9.89 12.18
CA ILE A 374 10.08 -10.82 11.71
C ILE A 374 10.79 -10.18 10.51
N LYS A 375 12.13 -10.16 10.55
CA LYS A 375 13.01 -9.77 9.46
C LYS A 375 14.10 -10.82 9.27
N GLY A 376 14.73 -10.85 8.10
CA GLY A 376 15.91 -11.68 7.87
C GLY A 376 15.98 -12.33 6.50
N GLU A 377 17.03 -13.11 6.30
CA GLU A 377 17.32 -13.76 5.01
C GLU A 377 16.16 -14.68 4.58
N GLY A 378 15.64 -14.41 3.38
CA GLY A 378 14.55 -15.16 2.79
C GLY A 378 13.15 -14.73 3.25
N ILE A 379 13.02 -13.73 4.13
CA ILE A 379 11.75 -13.07 4.42
C ILE A 379 11.59 -11.88 3.46
N PRO A 380 10.48 -11.78 2.71
CA PRO A 380 10.26 -10.65 1.81
C PRO A 380 10.17 -9.36 2.62
N GLU A 381 10.94 -8.36 2.21
CA GLU A 381 10.94 -7.04 2.82
C GLU A 381 10.43 -6.02 1.79
N GLY A 382 9.61 -5.08 2.24
CA GLY A 382 9.08 -4.01 1.39
C GLY A 382 8.53 -2.88 2.24
N GLU A 383 8.49 -1.66 1.68
CA GLU A 383 7.92 -0.50 2.38
C GLU A 383 6.43 -0.68 2.70
N GLU A 384 5.75 -1.54 1.94
CA GLU A 384 4.32 -1.85 2.06
C GLU A 384 4.08 -3.27 2.57
N LEU A 385 5.09 -3.98 3.07
CA LEU A 385 4.95 -5.35 3.57
C LEU A 385 5.62 -5.48 4.93
N LYS A 386 4.85 -5.92 5.92
CA LYS A 386 5.38 -6.34 7.21
C LYS A 386 4.82 -7.69 7.63
N ILE A 387 5.66 -8.50 8.24
CA ILE A 387 5.31 -9.82 8.76
C ILE A 387 5.58 -9.80 10.26
N TYR A 388 4.55 -10.10 11.03
CA TYR A 388 4.59 -10.14 12.48
C TYR A 388 4.38 -11.57 12.96
N GLU A 389 4.77 -11.78 14.21
CA GLU A 389 4.60 -13.04 14.89
C GLU A 389 4.02 -12.84 16.28
N PHE A 390 2.98 -13.59 16.58
CA PHE A 390 2.44 -13.74 17.91
C PHE A 390 3.13 -14.91 18.62
N VAL A 391 3.57 -14.68 19.86
CA VAL A 391 4.17 -15.69 20.74
C VAL A 391 3.39 -15.72 22.07
N PRO A 392 2.62 -16.79 22.37
CA PRO A 392 1.69 -16.82 23.50
C PRO A 392 2.30 -16.43 24.86
N GLU A 393 3.52 -16.89 25.15
CA GLU A 393 4.19 -16.69 26.44
C GLU A 393 4.52 -15.21 26.72
N LYS A 394 4.63 -14.40 25.67
CA LYS A 394 4.90 -12.97 25.80
C LYS A 394 3.64 -12.15 26.02
N ALA A 395 2.49 -12.67 25.61
CA ALA A 395 1.21 -11.97 25.68
C ALA A 395 0.55 -12.05 27.07
N SER A 396 0.96 -13.00 27.92
CA SER A 396 0.42 -13.14 29.29
C SER A 396 0.95 -12.10 30.29
N HIS A 397 1.99 -11.35 29.94
CA HIS A 397 2.62 -10.33 30.79
C HIS A 397 2.23 -8.89 30.43
N THR A 398 1.35 -8.72 29.43
CA THR A 398 0.87 -7.40 29.04
C THR A 398 -0.24 -6.95 29.99
N VAL A 399 0.09 -6.03 30.91
CA VAL A 399 -0.91 -5.35 31.73
C VAL A 399 -1.75 -4.47 30.80
N ILE A 400 -3.03 -4.83 30.65
CA ILE A 400 -4.01 -4.02 29.92
C ILE A 400 -4.38 -2.84 30.81
N VAL A 401 -4.15 -1.61 30.34
CA VAL A 401 -4.85 -0.44 30.85
C VAL A 401 -6.26 -0.51 30.28
N ASP A 402 -7.27 -0.60 31.16
CA ASP A 402 -8.67 -0.79 30.79
C ASP A 402 -9.18 0.27 29.78
N PRO A 403 -9.60 -0.14 28.57
CA PRO A 403 -10.18 0.78 27.57
C PRO A 403 -11.45 1.49 28.04
N GLY A 404 -12.14 0.99 29.08
CA GLY A 404 -13.37 1.56 29.63
C GLY A 404 -13.24 2.98 30.20
N THR A 405 -12.02 3.52 30.28
CA THR A 405 -11.76 4.91 30.70
C THR A 405 -11.46 5.87 29.55
N ILE A 406 -11.37 5.40 28.30
CA ILE A 406 -11.13 6.25 27.13
C ILE A 406 -12.47 6.53 26.44
N THR A 407 -13.14 7.61 26.86
CA THR A 407 -14.28 8.16 26.12
C THR A 407 -13.80 8.63 24.75
N ASN A 408 -14.31 8.03 23.68
CA ASN A 408 -14.08 8.46 22.29
C ASN A 408 -14.58 9.91 22.08
N PRO A 409 -13.71 10.91 21.85
CA PRO A 409 -14.12 12.30 21.68
C PRO A 409 -14.53 12.66 20.24
N PHE A 410 -14.49 11.72 19.28
CA PHE A 410 -14.55 12.01 17.83
C PHE A 410 -15.96 11.93 17.22
N GLN A 411 -16.96 12.55 17.82
CA GLN A 411 -18.14 12.98 17.04
C GLN A 411 -17.79 14.29 16.32
N LEU A 412 -17.40 14.19 15.05
CA LEU A 412 -17.18 15.35 14.17
C LEU A 412 -18.46 16.17 14.07
N ARG A 413 -18.42 17.42 14.57
CA ARG A 413 -19.48 18.41 14.30
C ARG A 413 -19.35 18.92 12.86
N PRO A 414 -20.46 19.26 12.18
CA PRO A 414 -20.40 19.86 10.85
C PRO A 414 -19.54 21.14 10.91
N SER A 415 -18.61 21.28 9.96
CA SER A 415 -17.74 22.45 9.86
C SER A 415 -18.58 23.72 9.75
N GLN A 416 -18.48 24.62 10.74
CA GLN A 416 -18.94 25.98 10.58
C GLN A 416 -18.12 26.65 9.46
N GLU A 417 -18.80 27.34 8.55
CA GLU A 417 -18.16 28.19 7.55
C GLU A 417 -17.27 29.22 8.27
N LEU A 418 -15.96 29.11 8.09
CA LEU A 418 -15.00 30.09 8.57
C LEU A 418 -15.17 31.38 7.75
N SER A 419 -15.91 32.34 8.30
CA SER A 419 -16.02 33.68 7.74
C SER A 419 -14.67 34.41 7.87
N HIS A 420 -14.09 34.76 6.72
CA HIS A 420 -13.04 35.77 6.49
C HIS A 420 -11.84 35.79 7.47
N TYR A 421 -10.67 35.37 6.96
CA TYR A 421 -9.38 35.59 7.63
C TYR A 421 -9.23 37.07 8.05
N PRO A 422 -8.96 37.36 9.33
CA PRO A 422 -8.75 38.72 9.79
C PRO A 422 -7.50 39.33 9.16
N LYS A 423 -7.55 40.63 8.83
CA LYS A 423 -6.37 41.37 8.38
C LYS A 423 -5.35 41.42 9.53
N THR A 424 -4.10 41.11 9.20
CA THR A 424 -2.94 41.19 10.11
C THR A 424 -2.86 42.56 10.78
N GLN A 425 -2.85 42.59 12.11
CA GLN A 425 -2.42 43.75 12.89
C GLN A 425 -0.97 43.56 13.32
N SER A 426 -0.18 44.63 13.39
CA SER A 426 1.20 44.55 13.88
C SER A 426 1.20 44.27 15.39
N MET A 427 1.99 43.29 15.83
CA MET A 427 2.29 43.12 17.26
C MET A 427 2.93 44.39 17.85
N ALA A 428 2.71 44.62 19.14
CA ALA A 428 3.42 45.65 19.89
C ALA A 428 4.95 45.41 19.81
N PRO A 429 5.78 46.44 19.54
CA PRO A 429 7.23 46.29 19.42
C PRO A 429 7.89 45.59 20.62
N SER A 430 7.41 45.84 21.84
CA SER A 430 7.92 45.22 23.07
C SER A 430 7.74 43.70 23.13
N HIS A 431 6.64 43.17 22.58
CA HIS A 431 6.43 41.73 22.47
C HIS A 431 7.37 41.09 21.45
N LEU A 432 7.64 41.82 20.36
CA LEU A 432 8.55 41.37 19.31
C LEU A 432 10.00 41.36 19.80
N GLU A 433 10.41 42.32 20.62
CA GLU A 433 11.74 42.37 21.26
C GLU A 433 11.93 41.22 22.24
N LEU A 434 10.95 40.95 23.13
CA LEU A 434 11.01 39.82 24.06
C LEU A 434 11.17 38.47 23.34
N LEU A 435 10.45 38.27 22.23
CA LEU A 435 10.61 37.07 21.41
C LEU A 435 11.98 37.06 20.71
N LYS A 436 12.43 38.18 20.14
CA LYS A 436 13.72 38.28 19.44
C LYS A 436 14.92 38.03 20.35
N ASP A 437 14.91 38.53 21.58
CA ASP A 437 15.97 38.31 22.56
C ASP A 437 16.11 36.82 22.89
N HIS A 438 14.97 36.12 23.02
CA HIS A 438 14.97 34.68 23.27
C HIS A 438 15.32 33.86 22.03
N LEU A 439 14.86 34.28 20.85
CA LEU A 439 15.13 33.65 19.56
C LEU A 439 16.61 33.73 19.18
N SER A 440 17.26 34.86 19.46
CA SER A 440 18.69 35.06 19.16
C SER A 440 19.62 34.29 20.11
N ALA A 441 19.23 34.14 21.39
CA ALA A 441 19.99 33.37 22.37
C ALA A 441 19.87 31.85 22.18
N SER A 442 18.78 31.38 21.57
CA SER A 442 18.44 29.95 21.43
C SER A 442 18.64 29.40 20.01
N ASN A 443 19.59 29.95 19.24
CA ASN A 443 19.88 29.69 17.81
C ASN A 443 19.93 28.22 17.31
N LYS A 444 19.82 27.20 18.19
CA LYS A 444 19.69 25.77 17.84
C LYS A 444 18.33 25.14 18.15
N LEU A 445 17.46 25.77 18.92
CA LEU A 445 16.20 25.15 19.38
C LEU A 445 15.02 25.35 18.41
N PHE A 446 15.06 26.34 17.51
CA PHE A 446 13.90 26.64 16.65
C PHE A 446 13.88 25.91 15.30
N SER A 447 14.96 25.24 14.88
CA SER A 447 14.93 24.49 13.61
C SER A 447 13.95 23.31 13.63
N ASN A 448 13.43 22.93 14.80
CA ASN A 448 12.54 21.79 15.01
C ASN A 448 11.22 22.13 15.73
N ASN A 449 10.92 23.40 16.01
CA ASN A 449 9.74 23.76 16.80
C ASN A 449 8.54 24.18 15.94
N ALA A 450 7.38 23.96 16.54
CA ALA A 450 6.05 24.04 15.98
C ALA A 450 5.70 25.36 15.25
N SER A 451 4.90 25.27 14.20
CA SER A 451 4.61 26.35 13.25
C SER A 451 3.96 27.58 13.89
N PHE A 452 3.18 27.35 14.95
CA PHE A 452 2.41 28.37 15.66
C PHE A 452 3.24 29.31 16.53
N LEU A 453 4.50 28.98 16.83
CA LEU A 453 5.41 29.84 17.61
C LEU A 453 6.20 30.84 16.77
N SER A 454 6.05 30.80 15.44
CA SER A 454 6.75 31.77 14.61
C SER A 454 6.23 33.18 14.88
N PRO A 455 7.10 34.22 14.97
CA PRO A 455 6.65 35.59 15.18
C PRO A 455 5.62 36.06 14.16
N ASN A 456 5.73 35.59 12.91
CA ASN A 456 4.78 35.90 11.86
C ASN A 456 3.40 35.28 12.10
N TYR A 457 3.37 34.03 12.60
CA TYR A 457 2.11 33.37 12.96
C TYR A 457 1.46 34.10 14.14
N LEU A 458 2.20 34.33 15.23
CA LEU A 458 1.68 35.05 16.39
C LEU A 458 1.14 36.43 16.02
N ALA A 459 1.85 37.18 15.15
CA ALA A 459 1.39 38.47 14.67
C ALA A 459 0.13 38.38 13.79
N ALA A 460 0.04 37.37 12.93
CA ALA A 460 -1.14 37.18 12.08
C ALA A 460 -2.40 36.84 12.89
N TRP A 461 -2.25 36.14 14.00
CA TRP A 461 -3.37 35.70 14.84
C TRP A 461 -3.69 36.62 16.02
N ALA A 462 -2.80 37.56 16.36
CA ALA A 462 -2.99 38.46 17.51
C ALA A 462 -4.29 39.28 17.49
N SER A 463 -4.85 39.57 16.31
CA SER A 463 -6.12 40.30 16.17
C SER A 463 -7.35 39.44 16.44
N GLY A 464 -7.30 38.14 16.14
CA GLY A 464 -8.38 37.19 16.39
C GLY A 464 -8.25 36.46 17.73
N TRP A 465 -7.05 36.47 18.31
CA TRP A 465 -6.73 35.79 19.56
C TRP A 465 -5.86 36.72 20.41
N PRO A 466 -6.43 37.48 21.37
CA PRO A 466 -5.68 38.46 22.14
C PRO A 466 -4.66 37.73 23.01
N MET A 467 -3.38 37.83 22.63
CA MET A 467 -2.27 37.17 23.31
C MET A 467 -1.53 38.15 24.21
N GLU A 468 -1.20 37.70 25.41
CA GLU A 468 -0.28 38.36 26.33
C GLU A 468 1.02 37.55 26.39
N ILE A 469 2.15 38.25 26.36
CA ILE A 469 3.48 37.65 26.46
C ILE A 469 4.15 38.22 27.70
N SER A 470 4.46 37.35 28.66
CA SER A 470 5.11 37.72 29.91
C SER A 470 6.41 36.92 30.12
N ARG A 471 7.28 37.45 30.97
CA ARG A 471 8.55 36.80 31.33
C ARG A 471 8.53 36.35 32.78
N HIS A 472 8.88 35.08 33.00
CA HIS A 472 8.99 34.45 34.31
C HIS A 472 10.40 33.86 34.48
N GLY A 473 11.33 34.69 34.95
CA GLY A 473 12.75 34.34 34.98
C GLY A 473 13.32 34.15 33.58
N ASN A 474 13.76 32.94 33.25
CA ASN A 474 14.27 32.56 31.93
C ASN A 474 13.19 31.94 31.01
N LEU A 475 11.95 31.85 31.50
CA LEU A 475 10.82 31.35 30.74
C LEU A 475 10.02 32.51 30.15
N ILE A 476 9.52 32.32 28.93
CA ILE A 476 8.51 33.19 28.32
C ILE A 476 7.18 32.45 28.35
N LEU A 477 6.16 33.12 28.88
CA LEU A 477 4.79 32.61 28.91
C LEU A 477 3.97 33.36 27.87
N ILE A 478 3.23 32.61 27.06
CA ILE A 478 2.24 33.16 26.13
C ILE A 478 0.87 32.69 26.64
N SER A 479 0.01 33.65 26.98
CA SER A 479 -1.36 33.39 27.39
C SER A 479 -2.34 34.08 26.46
N SER A 480 -3.58 33.61 26.47
CA SER A 480 -4.69 34.28 25.83
C SER A 480 -5.97 34.08 26.61
N GLN A 481 -6.71 35.17 26.79
CA GLN A 481 -8.09 35.13 27.25
C GLN A 481 -8.98 34.87 26.03
N LYS A 482 -9.49 33.65 25.92
CA LYS A 482 -10.41 33.30 24.84
C LYS A 482 -11.70 34.09 25.05
N THR A 483 -11.97 35.05 24.18
CA THR A 483 -13.17 35.88 24.22
C THR A 483 -14.41 35.00 24.01
N GLY A 484 -15.16 34.74 25.08
CA GLY A 484 -16.47 34.06 25.01
C GLY A 484 -16.65 32.80 25.86
N GLU A 485 -15.58 32.24 26.44
CA GLU A 485 -15.69 31.18 27.45
C GLU A 485 -15.37 31.76 28.84
N GLU A 486 -16.40 32.25 29.54
CA GLU A 486 -16.24 32.75 30.91
C GLU A 486 -15.57 31.67 31.79
N GLY A 487 -14.49 32.06 32.47
CA GLY A 487 -13.78 31.19 33.41
C GLY A 487 -12.71 30.29 32.80
N LYS A 488 -12.23 30.54 31.57
CA LYS A 488 -11.10 29.80 30.97
C LYS A 488 -9.99 30.72 30.47
N GLU A 489 -8.74 30.35 30.74
CA GLU A 489 -7.54 30.99 30.19
C GLU A 489 -6.65 29.95 29.52
N SER A 490 -6.19 30.25 28.32
CA SER A 490 -5.38 29.35 27.51
C SER A 490 -3.93 29.80 27.50
N PHE A 491 -3.02 28.85 27.59
CA PHE A 491 -1.59 29.05 27.63
C PHE A 491 -0.93 28.15 26.59
N VAL A 492 0.21 28.61 26.09
CA VAL A 492 1.15 27.75 25.37
C VAL A 492 2.15 27.19 26.39
N GLU A 493 2.75 26.04 26.11
CA GLU A 493 3.93 25.59 26.88
C GLU A 493 4.95 26.74 27.03
N PRO A 494 5.44 27.03 28.26
CA PRO A 494 6.46 28.06 28.45
C PRO A 494 7.71 27.82 27.59
N LEU A 495 8.20 28.88 26.96
CA LEU A 495 9.37 28.82 26.09
C LEU A 495 10.66 29.07 26.89
N GLY A 496 11.72 28.34 26.57
CA GLY A 496 12.99 28.37 27.31
C GLY A 496 13.05 27.39 28.48
N GLY A 497 14.14 27.41 29.24
CA GLY A 497 14.34 26.58 30.44
C GLY A 497 14.33 25.05 30.21
N SER A 498 14.48 24.30 31.30
CA SER A 498 14.40 22.84 31.33
C SER A 498 12.93 22.35 31.38
N PRO A 499 12.65 21.09 30.99
CA PRO A 499 11.32 20.50 31.18
C PRO A 499 10.78 20.61 32.61
N ASP A 500 11.65 20.48 33.62
CA ASP A 500 11.27 20.63 35.04
C ASP A 500 10.86 22.07 35.38
N GLU A 501 11.63 23.07 34.93
CA GLU A 501 11.30 24.49 35.14
C GLU A 501 9.95 24.84 34.49
N LYS A 502 9.70 24.33 33.28
CA LYS A 502 8.44 24.50 32.57
C LYS A 502 7.28 23.84 33.31
N ALA A 503 7.43 22.56 33.68
CA ALA A 503 6.41 21.81 34.40
C ALA A 503 6.07 22.48 35.74
N GLU A 504 7.08 22.99 36.45
CA GLU A 504 6.90 23.70 37.71
C GLU A 504 6.15 25.03 37.53
N LEU A 505 6.48 25.81 36.50
CA LEU A 505 5.72 27.03 36.18
C LEU A 505 4.27 26.70 35.81
N ILE A 506 4.04 25.67 34.99
CA ILE A 506 2.69 25.21 34.62
C ILE A 506 1.89 24.86 35.87
N ARG A 507 2.46 24.09 36.81
CA ARG A 507 1.80 23.74 38.08
C ARG A 507 1.41 24.97 38.90
N LYS A 508 2.31 25.94 39.03
CA LYS A 508 2.05 27.20 39.74
C LYS A 508 0.89 27.98 39.11
N ILE A 509 0.84 28.05 37.79
CA ILE A 509 -0.24 28.72 37.06
C ILE A 509 -1.56 27.98 37.28
N ILE A 510 -1.59 26.65 37.14
CA ILE A 510 -2.81 25.85 37.35
C ILE A 510 -3.36 26.08 38.76
N GLU A 511 -2.51 26.05 39.79
CA GLU A 511 -2.93 26.26 41.18
C GLU A 511 -3.44 27.69 41.43
N ASP A 512 -2.75 28.72 40.94
CA ASP A 512 -3.19 30.12 41.01
C ASP A 512 -4.56 30.34 40.34
N LYS A 513 -4.74 29.80 39.12
CA LYS A 513 -6.01 29.94 38.39
C LYS A 513 -7.13 29.17 39.05
N LYS A 514 -6.85 27.98 39.58
CA LYS A 514 -7.81 27.19 40.36
C LYS A 514 -8.30 27.94 41.59
N GLN A 515 -7.41 28.60 42.34
CA GLN A 515 -7.79 29.41 43.51
C GLN A 515 -8.72 30.59 43.13
N LYS A 516 -8.62 31.07 41.89
CA LYS A 516 -9.46 32.13 41.33
C LYS A 516 -10.74 31.60 40.65
N GLY A 517 -10.98 30.28 40.65
CA GLY A 517 -12.11 29.67 39.94
C GLY A 517 -11.97 29.73 38.41
N ILE A 518 -10.76 29.91 37.88
CA ILE A 518 -10.45 29.97 36.46
C ILE A 518 -9.81 28.64 36.03
N LYS A 519 -10.29 28.07 34.92
CA LYS A 519 -9.68 26.90 34.29
C LYS A 519 -8.48 27.32 33.45
N ALA A 520 -7.30 26.80 33.76
CA ALA A 520 -6.10 26.94 32.93
C ALA A 520 -5.99 25.77 31.94
N GLU A 521 -5.74 26.07 30.67
CA GLU A 521 -5.50 25.07 29.62
C GLU A 521 -4.17 25.32 28.95
N PHE A 522 -3.33 24.29 28.82
CA PHE A 522 -2.03 24.38 28.14
C PHE A 522 -2.07 23.62 26.83
N SER A 523 -1.74 24.29 25.74
CA SER A 523 -1.63 23.72 24.41
C SER A 523 -0.17 23.45 24.05
N PHE A 524 0.03 22.45 23.19
CA PHE A 524 1.34 22.11 22.62
C PHE A 524 2.40 21.75 23.67
N VAL A 525 1.96 21.05 24.71
CA VAL A 525 2.85 20.52 25.74
C VAL A 525 3.66 19.35 25.16
N SER A 526 4.97 19.52 25.11
CA SER A 526 5.96 18.54 24.69
C SER A 526 5.92 17.29 25.58
N GLU A 527 6.25 16.15 24.99
CA GLU A 527 6.23 14.85 25.69
C GLU A 527 7.04 14.85 27.02
N PRO A 528 8.24 15.45 27.12
CA PRO A 528 8.97 15.50 28.40
C PRO A 528 8.22 16.27 29.49
N VAL A 529 7.64 17.42 29.15
CA VAL A 529 6.86 18.23 30.10
C VAL A 529 5.56 17.52 30.46
N HIS A 530 4.89 16.92 29.47
CA HIS A 530 3.66 16.13 29.66
C HIS A 530 3.87 14.98 30.65
N LYS A 531 4.95 14.20 30.51
CA LYS A 531 5.31 13.13 31.45
C LYS A 531 5.52 13.64 32.88
N LEU A 532 6.17 14.79 33.05
CA LEU A 532 6.37 15.42 34.35
C LEU A 532 5.08 15.97 34.97
N LEU A 533 4.10 16.34 34.14
CA LEU A 533 2.78 16.79 34.58
C LEU A 533 1.86 15.62 34.95
N LEU A 534 1.91 14.51 34.20
CA LEU A 534 1.12 13.30 34.46
C LEU A 534 1.45 12.60 35.78
N ALA A 535 2.67 12.78 36.29
CA ALA A 535 3.04 12.33 37.64
C ALA A 535 2.20 13.00 38.75
N HIS A 536 1.37 13.98 38.41
CA HIS A 536 0.51 14.71 39.33
C HIS A 536 -0.97 14.43 39.02
N GLU A 537 -1.71 13.85 39.96
CA GLU A 537 -3.06 13.26 39.80
C GLU A 537 -4.20 14.23 39.37
N LYS A 538 -3.91 15.50 39.08
CA LYS A 538 -4.93 16.57 38.92
C LYS A 538 -4.93 17.25 37.55
N ILE A 539 -4.26 16.69 36.55
CA ILE A 539 -4.18 17.25 35.20
C ILE A 539 -4.83 16.28 34.22
N SER A 540 -5.89 16.71 33.55
CA SER A 540 -6.45 15.99 32.41
C SER A 540 -5.73 16.42 31.14
N THR A 541 -5.48 15.46 30.25
CA THR A 541 -4.84 15.72 28.96
C THR A 541 -5.67 15.16 27.84
N SER A 542 -5.69 15.85 26.70
CA SER A 542 -6.37 15.42 25.49
C SER A 542 -5.48 15.72 24.29
N GLU A 543 -5.44 14.80 23.34
CA GLU A 543 -4.81 15.02 22.05
C GLU A 543 -5.87 15.37 21.00
N ALA A 544 -5.55 16.31 20.13
CA ALA A 544 -6.42 16.72 19.04
C ALA A 544 -5.60 16.68 17.73
N PRO A 545 -5.71 15.59 16.95
CA PRO A 545 -4.88 15.36 15.75
C PRO A 545 -4.95 16.49 14.71
N ASP A 546 -6.05 17.23 14.67
CA ASP A 546 -6.23 18.39 13.78
C ASP A 546 -5.23 19.53 14.05
N TYR A 547 -4.57 19.52 15.22
CA TYR A 547 -3.56 20.50 15.60
C TYR A 547 -2.12 19.95 15.52
N PHE A 548 -1.93 18.77 14.92
CA PHE A 548 -0.59 18.21 14.76
C PHE A 548 0.17 18.93 13.63
N ASP A 549 1.39 19.35 13.93
CA ASP A 549 2.29 19.89 12.92
C ASP A 549 2.88 18.77 12.06
N PHE A 550 2.90 18.99 10.75
CA PHE A 550 3.61 18.11 9.82
C PHE A 550 5.05 18.60 9.66
N ILE A 551 5.99 17.90 10.29
CA ILE A 551 7.43 18.22 10.22
C ILE A 551 8.08 17.38 9.11
N TYR A 552 8.72 18.06 8.15
CA TYR A 552 9.45 17.41 7.06
C TYR A 552 10.93 17.81 7.09
N PRO A 553 11.87 16.89 6.83
CA PRO A 553 13.26 17.25 6.60
C PRO A 553 13.37 18.21 5.40
N ALA A 554 14.02 19.36 5.58
CA ALA A 554 14.17 20.36 4.51
C ALA A 554 14.82 19.76 3.25
N GLU A 555 15.77 18.82 3.41
CA GLU A 555 16.41 18.13 2.30
C GLU A 555 15.45 17.27 1.47
N ASN A 556 14.40 16.73 2.08
CA ASN A 556 13.39 15.92 1.40
C ASN A 556 12.48 16.81 0.54
N LEU A 557 12.08 17.96 1.08
CA LEU A 557 11.28 18.94 0.33
C LEU A 557 12.09 19.59 -0.79
N ALA A 558 13.39 19.82 -0.60
CA ALA A 558 14.28 20.37 -1.61
C ALA A 558 14.63 19.36 -2.72
N LYS A 559 14.54 18.05 -2.45
CA LYS A 559 14.96 16.98 -3.36
C LYS A 559 13.90 15.89 -3.45
N LEU A 560 12.82 16.23 -4.16
CA LEU A 560 11.60 15.42 -4.29
C LEU A 560 11.79 14.07 -5.02
N ASP A 561 12.98 13.72 -5.51
CA ASP A 561 13.24 12.46 -6.23
C ASP A 561 14.17 11.49 -5.48
N LYS A 562 14.71 11.90 -4.32
CA LYS A 562 15.67 11.08 -3.57
C LYS A 562 15.09 9.80 -2.98
N THR A 563 13.79 9.77 -2.71
CA THR A 563 13.13 8.60 -2.12
C THR A 563 11.98 8.15 -3.00
N LYS A 564 11.67 6.85 -2.97
CA LYS A 564 10.54 6.26 -3.71
C LYS A 564 9.22 6.95 -3.33
N LYS A 565 9.05 7.31 -2.05
CA LYS A 565 7.90 8.03 -1.49
C LYS A 565 7.66 9.43 -2.07
N LEU A 566 8.71 10.11 -2.52
CA LEU A 566 8.60 11.47 -3.06
C LEU A 566 8.56 11.51 -4.59
N ARG A 567 8.83 10.38 -5.25
CA ARG A 567 8.92 10.28 -6.72
C ARG A 567 7.73 10.90 -7.45
N ASP A 568 6.51 10.72 -6.93
CA ASP A 568 5.30 11.30 -7.51
C ASP A 568 5.28 12.83 -7.40
N ARG A 569 5.73 13.39 -6.28
CA ARG A 569 5.92 14.85 -6.14
C ARG A 569 7.00 15.36 -7.08
N GLY A 570 8.09 14.62 -7.25
CA GLY A 570 9.12 14.92 -8.24
C GLY A 570 8.58 14.88 -9.68
N ASN A 571 7.70 13.92 -9.99
CA ASN A 571 7.03 13.83 -11.29
C ASN A 571 6.09 15.02 -11.51
N GLN A 572 5.32 15.43 -10.49
CA GLN A 572 4.44 16.60 -10.55
C GLN A 572 5.24 17.89 -10.79
N ALA A 573 6.35 18.09 -10.07
CA ALA A 573 7.25 19.22 -10.28
C ALA A 573 7.79 19.25 -11.71
N ARG A 574 8.32 18.12 -12.23
CA ARG A 574 8.78 18.02 -13.63
C ARG A 574 7.68 18.25 -14.66
N SER A 575 6.46 17.80 -14.37
CA SER A 575 5.30 18.01 -15.24
C SER A 575 4.94 19.49 -15.31
N PHE A 576 4.98 20.18 -14.17
CA PHE A 576 4.79 21.62 -14.10
C PHE A 576 5.90 22.38 -14.87
N GLU A 577 7.16 21.97 -14.69
CA GLU A 577 8.30 22.55 -15.43
C GLU A 577 8.12 22.45 -16.95
N GLN A 578 7.64 21.30 -17.44
CA GLN A 578 7.40 21.06 -18.87
C GLN A 578 6.25 21.89 -19.44
N CYS A 579 5.32 22.35 -18.60
CA CYS A 579 4.21 23.20 -19.01
C CYS A 579 4.59 24.68 -19.13
N ILE A 580 5.72 25.12 -18.55
CA ILE A 580 6.17 26.51 -18.61
C ILE A 580 7.10 26.69 -19.83
N PRO A 581 6.73 27.53 -20.82
CA PRO A 581 7.58 27.81 -21.96
C PRO A 581 8.98 28.27 -21.55
N LYS A 582 10.03 27.72 -22.18
CA LYS A 582 11.44 28.01 -21.82
C LYS A 582 11.82 29.49 -21.75
N HIS A 583 11.11 30.36 -22.48
CA HIS A 583 11.36 31.80 -22.49
C HIS A 583 10.79 32.55 -21.25
N MET A 584 9.95 31.90 -20.44
CA MET A 584 9.40 32.46 -19.19
C MET A 584 10.25 32.13 -17.95
N TRP A 585 11.35 31.39 -18.11
CA TRP A 585 12.23 31.00 -17.02
C TRP A 585 13.32 32.02 -16.70
N ASN A 586 13.60 32.92 -17.64
CA ASN A 586 14.51 34.06 -17.45
C ASN A 586 13.70 35.28 -17.00
#